data_AF-A0A817GS34-F1
#
_entry.id   AF-A0A817GS34-F1
#
_cell.length_a   1.000
_cell.length_b   1.000
_cell.length_c   1.000
_cell.angle_alpha   90.00
_cell.angle_beta   90.00
_cell.angle_gamma   90.00
#
_symmetry.space_group_name_H-M   'P 1'
#
loop_
_entity.id
_entity.type
_entity.pdbx_description
1 polymer ?
#
loop_
_entity_poly.entity_id
_entity_poly.type
_entity_poly.pdbx_seq_one_letter_code
_entity_poly.pdbx_strand_id
1 'polypeptide(L)'
;MNGTNGEVIAGGNDQEIRLNRPTDVLIDKETCSLIICDSENRRVVRWYLHSSTTHEETLIDNIRCWGLAMDDQRHLYISDFEKHEIRRYHIGDKNGTVVAGGHGEGSGFNQLNVPTYISVDRQQAVYVSDRFNHRVMKWNKGAKEGIVVAGGQGRGKTLTQLSFPNGLEDKCQSLQLSVDRLLLTLAKAEEDESSLKTLVQSLNQTLSQPNYQTADLQQNLGSIQNALQSSESKRRVAQEKLE
;
A
#
# COMPACT_ATOMS: atom_id res chain seq x y z
N MET A 1 -8.07 32.09 -9.98
CA MET A 1 -7.71 30.86 -9.23
C MET A 1 -8.91 30.49 -8.38
N ASN A 2 -9.83 29.67 -8.92
CA ASN A 2 -10.94 29.10 -8.14
C ASN A 2 -10.56 27.64 -7.86
N GLY A 3 -10.17 27.36 -6.62
CA GLY A 3 -9.94 25.99 -6.18
C GLY A 3 -11.25 25.21 -6.32
N THR A 4 -11.24 24.17 -7.15
CA THR A 4 -12.32 23.19 -7.20
C THR A 4 -12.44 22.55 -5.82
N ASN A 5 -13.57 22.79 -5.17
CA ASN A 5 -13.99 22.05 -3.98
C ASN A 5 -13.82 20.55 -4.27
N GLY A 6 -13.21 19.80 -3.35
CA GLY A 6 -13.00 18.36 -3.52
C GLY A 6 -14.31 17.67 -3.87
N GLU A 7 -14.32 17.00 -5.02
CA GLU A 7 -15.47 16.23 -5.48
C GLU A 7 -15.67 15.04 -4.53
N VAL A 8 -16.91 14.84 -4.07
CA VAL A 8 -17.27 13.68 -3.24
C VAL A 8 -17.40 12.49 -4.18
N ILE A 9 -16.39 11.63 -4.13
CA ILE A 9 -16.27 10.46 -5.02
C ILE A 9 -16.86 9.18 -4.41
N ALA A 10 -17.15 9.14 -3.11
CA ALA A 10 -17.74 7.99 -2.44
C ALA A 10 -18.60 8.43 -1.25
N GLY A 11 -19.77 7.78 -1.10
CA GLY A 11 -20.81 8.20 -0.17
C GLY A 11 -21.70 9.29 -0.76
N GLY A 12 -22.99 9.26 -0.41
CA GLY A 12 -23.99 10.20 -0.89
C GLY A 12 -24.99 10.61 0.19
N ASN A 13 -25.93 11.46 -0.19
CA ASN A 13 -27.04 11.86 0.70
C ASN A 13 -28.21 10.88 0.65
N ASP A 14 -28.26 9.99 -0.37
CA ASP A 14 -29.27 8.97 -0.48
C ASP A 14 -29.04 7.88 0.56
N GLN A 15 -30.11 7.46 1.24
CA GLN A 15 -30.02 6.56 2.39
C GLN A 15 -29.37 5.21 2.06
N GLU A 16 -29.48 4.73 0.81
CA GLU A 16 -28.93 3.43 0.40
C GLU A 16 -27.40 3.45 0.23
N ILE A 17 -26.84 4.57 -0.22
CA ILE A 17 -25.40 4.72 -0.54
C ILE A 17 -24.65 5.56 0.51
N ARG A 18 -25.38 6.13 1.47
CA ARG A 18 -24.81 6.95 2.53
C ARG A 18 -23.96 6.09 3.46
N LEU A 19 -22.68 6.46 3.58
CA LEU A 19 -21.79 5.86 4.57
C LEU A 19 -22.20 6.28 6.00
N ASN A 20 -22.11 5.34 6.93
CA ASN A 20 -22.43 5.51 8.33
C ASN A 20 -21.28 4.98 9.21
N ARG A 21 -20.52 5.93 9.77
CA ARG A 21 -19.29 5.67 10.54
C ARG A 21 -18.29 4.80 9.76
N PRO A 22 -17.80 5.27 8.60
CA PRO A 22 -16.71 4.59 7.94
C PRO A 22 -15.47 4.62 8.85
N THR A 23 -14.80 3.49 9.00
CA THR A 23 -13.68 3.34 9.96
C THR A 23 -12.33 3.10 9.29
N ASP A 24 -12.35 2.56 8.07
CA ASP A 24 -11.15 2.31 7.28
C ASP A 24 -11.47 2.32 5.77
N VAL A 25 -10.44 2.56 4.97
CA VAL A 25 -10.52 2.59 3.50
C VAL A 25 -9.22 2.07 2.89
N LEU A 26 -9.34 1.25 1.85
CA LEU A 26 -8.22 0.79 1.03
C LEU A 26 -8.41 1.22 -0.42
N ILE A 27 -7.30 1.43 -1.11
CA ILE A 27 -7.29 1.66 -2.56
C ILE A 27 -6.93 0.34 -3.24
N ASP A 28 -7.87 -0.22 -4.01
CA ASP A 28 -7.61 -1.33 -4.92
C ASP A 28 -7.16 -0.75 -6.27
N LYS A 29 -5.83 -0.72 -6.45
CA LYS A 29 -5.19 -0.16 -7.67
C LYS A 29 -5.52 -0.96 -8.93
N GLU A 30 -5.76 -2.27 -8.81
CA GLU A 30 -6.05 -3.14 -9.95
C GLU A 30 -7.42 -2.83 -10.56
N THR A 31 -8.40 -2.45 -9.72
CA THR A 31 -9.76 -2.12 -10.17
C THR A 31 -10.05 -0.63 -10.19
N CYS A 32 -9.06 0.21 -9.83
CA CYS A 32 -9.24 1.65 -9.63
C CYS A 32 -10.46 1.95 -8.75
N SER A 33 -10.54 1.28 -7.60
CA SER A 33 -11.67 1.41 -6.68
C SER A 33 -11.23 1.64 -5.23
N LEU A 34 -12.11 2.25 -4.44
CA LEU A 34 -12.00 2.34 -3.00
C LEU A 34 -12.75 1.17 -2.38
N ILE A 35 -12.18 0.52 -1.38
CA ILE A 35 -12.88 -0.45 -0.54
C ILE A 35 -13.02 0.17 0.83
N ILE A 36 -14.25 0.44 1.26
CA ILE A 36 -14.56 1.21 2.46
C ILE A 36 -15.25 0.30 3.45
N CYS A 37 -14.76 0.32 4.69
CA CYS A 37 -15.45 -0.30 5.81
C CYS A 37 -16.50 0.67 6.34
N ASP A 38 -17.77 0.33 6.16
CA ASP A 38 -18.94 1.12 6.54
C ASP A 38 -19.62 0.49 7.76
N SER A 39 -19.06 0.77 8.93
CA SER A 39 -19.21 -0.07 10.13
C SER A 39 -20.63 -0.08 10.72
N GLU A 40 -21.30 1.07 10.80
CA GLU A 40 -22.66 1.12 11.39
C GLU A 40 -23.74 0.67 10.39
N ASN A 41 -23.45 0.71 9.09
CA ASN A 41 -24.26 0.02 8.08
C ASN A 41 -23.90 -1.48 7.97
N ARG A 42 -22.95 -1.96 8.78
CA ARG A 42 -22.53 -3.37 8.86
C ARG A 42 -22.12 -3.97 7.52
N ARG A 43 -21.38 -3.20 6.71
CA ARG A 43 -20.97 -3.63 5.38
C ARG A 43 -19.58 -3.16 5.01
N VAL A 44 -18.98 -3.83 4.04
CA VAL A 44 -17.81 -3.36 3.30
C VAL A 44 -18.24 -3.13 1.86
N VAL A 45 -18.03 -1.92 1.37
CA VAL A 45 -18.43 -1.49 0.04
C VAL A 45 -17.22 -1.22 -0.83
N ARG A 46 -17.36 -1.46 -2.13
CA ARG A 46 -16.42 -1.05 -3.16
C ARG A 46 -17.01 0.12 -3.94
N TRP A 47 -16.21 1.13 -4.18
CA TRP A 47 -16.58 2.30 -4.97
C TRP A 47 -15.62 2.52 -6.14
N TYR A 48 -16.12 2.48 -7.37
CA TYR A 48 -15.27 2.62 -8.57
C TYR A 48 -15.03 4.09 -8.91
N LEU A 49 -13.76 4.48 -9.11
CA LEU A 49 -13.38 5.89 -9.30
C LEU A 49 -13.67 6.43 -10.72
N HIS A 50 -13.89 5.56 -11.70
CA HIS A 50 -14.04 5.92 -13.11
C HIS A 50 -15.21 5.22 -13.82
N SER A 51 -16.20 4.71 -13.07
CA SER A 51 -17.35 3.98 -13.65
C SER A 51 -18.48 4.93 -14.07
N SER A 52 -19.04 4.74 -15.26
CA SER A 52 -20.17 5.53 -15.78
C SER A 52 -21.55 4.94 -15.45
N THR A 53 -21.63 3.72 -14.90
CA THR A 53 -22.90 2.95 -14.84
C THR A 53 -23.24 2.36 -13.47
N THR A 54 -22.25 2.00 -12.65
CA THR A 54 -22.46 1.58 -11.24
C THR A 54 -21.29 2.07 -10.41
N HIS A 55 -21.57 2.95 -9.45
CA HIS A 55 -20.54 3.57 -8.63
C HIS A 55 -20.20 2.74 -7.38
N GLU A 56 -21.13 1.92 -6.89
CA GLU A 56 -20.99 1.17 -5.63
C GLU A 56 -21.37 -0.31 -5.78
N GLU A 57 -20.62 -1.18 -5.11
CA GLU A 57 -20.91 -2.60 -4.93
C GLU A 57 -20.73 -2.98 -3.45
N THR A 58 -21.73 -3.59 -2.82
CA THR A 58 -21.52 -4.18 -1.48
C THR A 58 -20.74 -5.48 -1.60
N LEU A 59 -19.48 -5.47 -1.15
CA LEU A 59 -18.61 -6.64 -1.16
C LEU A 59 -19.06 -7.64 -0.10
N ILE A 60 -19.15 -7.19 1.15
CA ILE A 60 -19.49 -8.02 2.32
C ILE A 60 -20.60 -7.32 3.11
N ASP A 61 -21.59 -8.07 3.55
CA ASP A 61 -22.67 -7.62 4.42
C ASP A 61 -22.59 -8.27 5.80
N ASN A 62 -23.42 -7.78 6.73
CA ASN A 62 -23.55 -8.29 8.10
C ASN A 62 -22.21 -8.41 8.85
N ILE A 63 -21.31 -7.44 8.68
CA ILE A 63 -20.01 -7.39 9.34
C ILE A 63 -19.81 -6.05 10.05
N ARG A 64 -19.49 -6.08 11.35
CA ARG A 64 -19.04 -4.88 12.07
C ARG A 64 -17.55 -4.70 11.87
N CYS A 65 -17.19 -4.25 10.68
CA CYS A 65 -15.80 -4.01 10.32
C CYS A 65 -15.22 -2.82 11.09
N TRP A 66 -13.90 -2.82 11.30
CA TRP A 66 -13.14 -1.66 11.80
C TRP A 66 -11.89 -1.38 10.96
N GLY A 67 -11.10 -2.41 10.67
CA GLY A 67 -9.91 -2.34 9.84
C GLY A 67 -10.02 -3.27 8.64
N LEU A 68 -9.33 -2.87 7.56
CA LEU A 68 -9.21 -3.58 6.31
C LEU A 68 -7.73 -3.78 5.97
N ALA A 69 -7.38 -4.92 5.40
CA ALA A 69 -6.08 -5.13 4.75
C ALA A 69 -6.25 -5.99 3.49
N MET A 70 -5.33 -5.87 2.54
CA MET A 70 -5.32 -6.69 1.33
C MET A 70 -3.92 -7.24 1.10
N ASP A 71 -3.82 -8.55 0.82
CA ASP A 71 -2.53 -9.17 0.47
C ASP A 71 -2.23 -9.07 -1.04
N ASP A 72 -1.00 -9.42 -1.43
CA ASP A 72 -0.55 -9.40 -2.84
C ASP A 72 -1.35 -10.37 -3.74
N GLN A 73 -2.09 -11.32 -3.17
CA GLN A 73 -2.98 -12.24 -3.88
C GLN A 73 -4.43 -11.71 -3.95
N ARG A 74 -4.64 -10.47 -3.51
CA ARG A 74 -5.93 -9.77 -3.44
C ARG A 74 -6.95 -10.42 -2.52
N HIS A 75 -6.51 -11.15 -1.50
CA HIS A 75 -7.43 -11.54 -0.43
C HIS A 75 -7.70 -10.35 0.48
N LEU A 76 -8.98 -10.12 0.77
CA LEU A 76 -9.41 -9.06 1.68
C LEU A 76 -9.48 -9.59 3.11
N TYR A 77 -8.81 -8.92 4.03
CA TYR A 77 -8.84 -9.21 5.46
C TYR A 77 -9.65 -8.12 6.15
N ILE A 78 -10.60 -8.52 6.99
CA ILE A 78 -11.52 -7.62 7.67
C ILE A 78 -11.54 -7.97 9.15
N SER A 79 -11.43 -6.96 10.01
CA SER A 79 -11.57 -7.14 11.45
C SER A 79 -13.05 -7.02 11.81
N ASP A 80 -13.67 -8.09 12.27
CA ASP A 80 -14.99 -7.98 12.88
C ASP A 80 -14.82 -7.74 14.38
N PHE A 81 -15.00 -6.49 14.80
CA PHE A 81 -14.75 -6.14 16.20
C PHE A 81 -15.86 -6.63 17.14
N GLU A 82 -17.08 -6.87 16.62
CA GLU A 82 -18.22 -7.41 17.38
C GLU A 82 -18.08 -8.92 17.58
N LYS A 83 -17.47 -9.61 16.62
CA LYS A 83 -17.17 -11.05 16.71
C LYS A 83 -15.78 -11.36 17.29
N HIS A 84 -14.95 -10.34 17.50
CA HIS A 84 -13.60 -10.47 18.03
C HIS A 84 -12.72 -11.40 17.19
N GLU A 85 -12.78 -11.23 15.87
CA GLU A 85 -12.08 -12.09 14.91
C GLU A 85 -11.62 -11.33 13.68
N ILE A 86 -10.64 -11.90 12.98
CA ILE A 86 -10.21 -11.45 11.66
C ILE A 86 -10.63 -12.49 10.63
N ARG A 87 -11.32 -12.03 9.59
CA ARG A 87 -11.78 -12.88 8.49
C ARG A 87 -11.03 -12.54 7.21
N ARG A 88 -10.66 -13.57 6.45
CA ARG A 88 -10.10 -13.48 5.10
C ARG A 88 -11.14 -13.89 4.06
N TYR A 89 -11.26 -13.12 3.00
CA TYR A 89 -12.18 -13.33 1.89
C TYR A 89 -11.40 -13.41 0.58
N HIS A 90 -11.76 -14.36 -0.29
CA HIS A 90 -11.35 -14.27 -1.69
C HIS A 90 -12.25 -13.26 -2.41
N ILE A 91 -11.74 -12.64 -3.49
CA ILE A 91 -12.55 -11.71 -4.29
C ILE A 91 -13.77 -12.45 -4.83
N GLY A 92 -14.96 -11.90 -4.57
CA GLY A 92 -16.24 -12.47 -4.98
C GLY A 92 -16.89 -13.37 -3.92
N ASP A 93 -16.16 -13.80 -2.90
CA ASP A 93 -16.74 -14.57 -1.80
C ASP A 93 -17.55 -13.67 -0.87
N LYS A 94 -18.72 -14.16 -0.44
CA LYS A 94 -19.52 -13.53 0.62
C LYS A 94 -19.21 -14.07 2.01
N ASN A 95 -18.56 -15.23 2.10
CA ASN A 95 -18.22 -15.87 3.36
C ASN A 95 -16.71 -15.92 3.56
N GLY A 96 -16.24 -15.34 4.67
CA GLY A 96 -14.82 -15.30 5.01
C GLY A 96 -14.41 -16.44 5.91
N THR A 97 -13.15 -16.86 5.80
CA THR A 97 -12.52 -17.81 6.73
C THR A 97 -11.90 -17.05 7.90
N VAL A 98 -12.13 -17.50 9.13
CA VAL A 98 -11.46 -16.92 10.30
C VAL A 98 -9.98 -17.29 10.28
N VAL A 99 -9.12 -16.27 10.37
CA VAL A 99 -7.66 -16.43 10.31
C VAL A 99 -6.94 -15.98 11.59
N ALA A 100 -7.63 -15.25 12.47
CA ALA A 100 -7.16 -14.90 13.80
C ALA A 100 -8.36 -14.68 14.74
N GLY A 101 -8.22 -15.03 16.01
CA GLY A 101 -9.32 -14.97 16.99
C GLY A 101 -10.37 -16.06 16.79
N GLY A 102 -11.65 -15.70 16.85
CA GLY A 102 -12.77 -16.62 16.59
C GLY A 102 -13.18 -17.52 17.75
N HIS A 103 -12.61 -17.32 18.94
CA HIS A 103 -12.90 -18.09 20.16
C HIS A 103 -13.55 -17.22 21.25
N GLY A 104 -14.32 -16.21 20.82
CA GLY A 104 -14.96 -15.23 21.68
C GLY A 104 -14.02 -14.14 22.20
N GLU A 105 -14.60 -13.20 22.94
CA GLU A 105 -13.86 -12.14 23.63
C GLU A 105 -12.94 -12.73 24.68
N GLY A 106 -11.67 -12.31 24.69
CA GLY A 106 -10.75 -12.70 25.76
C GLY A 106 -9.30 -12.34 25.45
N SER A 107 -8.41 -12.73 26.36
CA SER A 107 -6.97 -12.46 26.29
C SER A 107 -6.11 -13.69 26.02
N GLY A 108 -6.73 -14.86 25.79
CA GLY A 108 -6.04 -16.08 25.35
C GLY A 108 -5.28 -15.89 24.03
N PHE A 109 -4.36 -16.79 23.70
CA PHE A 109 -3.59 -16.71 22.45
C PHE A 109 -4.41 -17.01 21.20
N ASN A 110 -5.58 -17.61 21.34
CA ASN A 110 -6.57 -17.82 20.27
C ASN A 110 -7.77 -16.84 20.35
N GLN A 111 -7.72 -15.85 21.26
CA GLN A 111 -8.78 -14.88 21.49
C GLN A 111 -8.31 -13.45 21.19
N LEU A 112 -9.27 -12.59 20.89
CA LEU A 112 -9.06 -11.15 20.70
C LEU A 112 -10.12 -10.41 21.53
N ASN A 113 -9.88 -9.12 21.79
CA ASN A 113 -10.84 -8.23 22.42
C ASN A 113 -10.91 -6.90 21.64
N VAL A 114 -12.00 -6.76 20.88
CA VAL A 114 -12.28 -5.63 19.98
C VAL A 114 -11.06 -5.35 19.06
N PRO A 115 -10.69 -6.32 18.19
CA PRO A 115 -9.62 -6.11 17.25
C PRO A 115 -9.97 -4.97 16.27
N THR A 116 -9.01 -4.11 15.98
CA THR A 116 -9.23 -2.94 15.12
C THR A 116 -8.43 -3.03 13.83
N TYR A 117 -7.14 -2.72 13.87
CA TYR A 117 -6.32 -2.64 12.66
C TYR A 117 -5.63 -3.95 12.34
N ILE A 118 -5.46 -4.19 11.04
CA ILE A 118 -4.82 -5.37 10.47
C ILE A 118 -3.67 -4.92 9.57
N SER A 119 -2.55 -5.64 9.62
CA SER A 119 -1.55 -5.65 8.55
C SER A 119 -1.25 -7.11 8.18
N VAL A 120 -0.90 -7.36 6.93
CA VAL A 120 -0.61 -8.70 6.41
C VAL A 120 0.74 -8.66 5.70
N ASP A 121 1.66 -9.54 6.08
CA ASP A 121 2.96 -9.64 5.41
C ASP A 121 2.93 -10.55 4.17
N ARG A 122 4.03 -10.57 3.41
CA ARG A 122 4.19 -11.40 2.20
C ARG A 122 4.07 -12.91 2.46
N GLN A 123 4.23 -13.36 3.70
CA GLN A 123 4.06 -14.75 4.10
C GLN A 123 2.63 -15.04 4.57
N GLN A 124 1.72 -14.07 4.42
CA GLN A 124 0.34 -14.08 4.91
C GLN A 124 0.25 -14.25 6.41
N ALA A 125 1.25 -13.77 7.16
CA ALA A 125 1.08 -13.60 8.59
C ALA A 125 0.26 -12.33 8.86
N VAL A 126 -0.71 -12.46 9.76
CA VAL A 126 -1.67 -11.41 10.09
C VAL A 126 -1.26 -10.78 11.41
N TYR A 127 -1.04 -9.47 11.40
CA TYR A 127 -0.75 -8.66 12.58
C TYR A 127 -2.02 -7.91 12.96
N VAL A 128 -2.43 -8.01 14.21
CA VAL A 128 -3.71 -7.49 14.70
C VAL A 128 -3.47 -6.59 15.90
N SER A 129 -4.04 -5.40 15.85
CA SER A 129 -4.15 -4.53 17.03
C SER A 129 -5.30 -5.01 17.91
N ASP A 130 -4.96 -5.71 18.98
CA ASP A 130 -5.91 -6.27 19.95
C ASP A 130 -6.20 -5.21 21.03
N ARG A 131 -7.07 -4.26 20.65
CA ARG A 131 -7.17 -2.92 21.24
C ARG A 131 -7.42 -2.93 22.74
N PHE A 132 -8.36 -3.75 23.21
CA PHE A 132 -8.73 -3.80 24.63
C PHE A 132 -7.88 -4.76 25.46
N ASN A 133 -7.09 -5.61 24.83
CA ASN A 133 -6.02 -6.35 25.51
C ASN A 133 -4.68 -5.61 25.51
N HIS A 134 -4.60 -4.44 24.86
CA HIS A 134 -3.40 -3.59 24.87
C HIS A 134 -2.15 -4.30 24.36
N ARG A 135 -2.31 -5.05 23.27
CA ARG A 135 -1.25 -5.82 22.64
C ARG A 135 -1.38 -5.80 21.12
N VAL A 136 -0.28 -6.11 20.45
CA VAL A 136 -0.27 -6.49 19.04
C VAL A 136 0.04 -7.97 18.96
N MET A 137 -0.78 -8.68 18.21
CA MET A 137 -0.69 -10.12 18.05
C MET A 137 -0.37 -10.46 16.60
N LYS A 138 0.46 -11.49 16.39
CA LYS A 138 0.79 -12.04 15.08
C LYS A 138 0.27 -13.47 14.96
N TRP A 139 -0.48 -13.77 13.91
CA TRP A 139 -0.80 -15.13 13.50
C TRP A 139 -0.05 -15.48 12.23
N ASN A 140 0.75 -16.55 12.25
CA ASN A 140 1.27 -17.12 11.01
C ASN A 140 0.13 -17.77 10.22
N LYS A 141 0.28 -17.87 8.89
CA LYS A 141 -0.72 -18.53 8.03
C LYS A 141 -1.08 -19.92 8.55
N GLY A 142 -2.36 -20.14 8.86
CA GLY A 142 -2.88 -21.43 9.35
C GLY A 142 -2.61 -21.74 10.82
N ALA A 143 -2.01 -20.81 11.58
CA ALA A 143 -1.82 -20.97 13.02
C ALA A 143 -3.17 -20.94 13.77
N LYS A 144 -3.31 -21.78 14.80
CA LYS A 144 -4.49 -21.80 15.68
C LYS A 144 -4.42 -20.75 16.80
N GLU A 145 -3.21 -20.31 17.12
CA GLU A 145 -2.90 -19.36 18.18
C GLU A 145 -1.92 -18.31 17.65
N GLY A 146 -2.01 -17.11 18.23
CA GLY A 146 -1.20 -15.97 17.91
C GLY A 146 -0.08 -15.77 18.91
N ILE A 147 0.90 -14.97 18.51
CA ILE A 147 2.08 -14.62 19.29
C ILE A 147 2.00 -13.13 19.62
N VAL A 148 2.19 -12.77 20.88
CA VAL A 148 2.32 -11.36 21.27
C VAL A 148 3.64 -10.83 20.70
N VAL A 149 3.57 -9.84 19.82
CA VAL A 149 4.76 -9.22 19.22
C VAL A 149 5.06 -7.84 19.80
N ALA A 150 4.08 -7.22 20.45
CA ALA A 150 4.27 -5.98 21.22
C ALA A 150 3.17 -5.82 22.29
N GLY A 151 3.49 -5.15 23.39
CA GLY A 151 2.53 -4.92 24.49
C GLY A 151 2.24 -6.17 25.32
N GLY A 152 1.04 -6.24 25.91
CA GLY A 152 0.56 -7.39 26.68
C GLY A 152 0.80 -7.33 28.19
N GLN A 153 1.51 -6.31 28.70
CA GLN A 153 1.68 -6.07 30.15
C GLN A 153 0.75 -4.97 30.69
N GLY A 154 -0.46 -4.90 30.13
CA GLY A 154 -1.47 -3.90 30.46
C GLY A 154 -1.24 -2.53 29.80
N ARG A 155 -2.05 -1.55 30.23
CA ARG A 155 -1.99 -0.17 29.73
C ARG A 155 -0.73 0.53 30.23
N GLY A 156 -0.04 1.23 29.34
CA GLY A 156 1.09 2.06 29.73
C GLY A 156 1.92 2.55 28.56
N LYS A 157 3.08 3.13 28.89
CA LYS A 157 4.05 3.73 27.95
C LYS A 157 5.43 3.07 28.02
N THR A 158 5.57 1.99 28.78
CA THR A 158 6.83 1.25 28.88
C THR A 158 7.05 0.39 27.64
N LEU A 159 8.27 -0.09 27.43
CA LEU A 159 8.64 -0.90 26.25
C LEU A 159 7.76 -2.14 26.03
N THR A 160 7.10 -2.64 27.09
CA THR A 160 6.25 -3.84 27.06
C THR A 160 4.76 -3.53 27.25
N GLN A 161 4.36 -2.26 27.26
CA GLN A 161 2.98 -1.82 27.45
C GLN A 161 2.49 -1.01 26.25
N LEU A 162 1.24 -1.21 25.86
CA LEU A 162 0.58 -0.40 24.84
C LEU A 162 -0.68 0.23 25.43
N SER A 163 -1.18 1.29 24.81
CA SER A 163 -2.43 1.92 25.21
C SER A 163 -3.30 2.09 23.97
N PHE A 164 -4.34 1.25 23.86
CA PHE A 164 -5.27 1.23 22.72
C PHE A 164 -4.58 1.33 21.35
N PRO A 165 -3.76 0.34 20.96
CA PRO A 165 -3.10 0.38 19.66
C PRO A 165 -4.14 0.54 18.55
N ASN A 166 -3.94 1.58 17.73
CA ASN A 166 -4.71 1.88 16.53
C ASN A 166 -3.69 2.08 15.39
N GLY A 167 -4.04 1.65 14.19
CA GLY A 167 -3.29 1.91 12.95
C GLY A 167 -1.90 1.30 12.95
N LEU A 168 -1.74 0.13 12.33
CA LEU A 168 -0.44 -0.38 11.90
C LEU A 168 -0.33 -0.16 10.39
N GLU A 169 -0.51 1.07 9.91
CA GLU A 169 -0.38 1.30 8.48
C GLU A 169 1.11 1.34 8.11
N ASP A 170 1.48 0.34 7.30
CA ASP A 170 2.83 -0.03 6.96
C ASP A 170 3.62 1.14 6.33
N LYS A 171 4.53 1.72 7.12
CA LYS A 171 5.71 2.42 6.56
C LYS A 171 6.46 1.57 5.53
N CYS A 172 6.21 0.25 5.48
CA CYS A 172 6.78 -0.66 4.48
C CYS A 172 6.28 -0.39 3.05
N GLN A 173 5.01 0.00 2.84
CA GLN A 173 4.47 0.22 1.49
C GLN A 173 4.99 1.52 0.85
N SER A 174 5.12 2.59 1.65
CA SER A 174 5.68 3.87 1.19
C SER A 174 7.19 3.75 0.94
N LEU A 175 7.90 2.96 1.74
CA LEU A 175 9.30 2.61 1.50
C LEU A 175 9.45 1.75 0.24
N GLN A 176 8.59 0.75 0.01
CA GLN A 176 8.63 -0.06 -1.21
C GLN A 176 8.36 0.77 -2.47
N LEU A 177 7.36 1.67 -2.46
CA LEU A 177 7.11 2.59 -3.57
C LEU A 177 8.28 3.55 -3.81
N SER A 178 8.99 3.94 -2.74
CA SER A 178 10.19 4.75 -2.84
C SER A 178 11.35 3.95 -3.45
N VAL A 179 11.52 2.68 -3.04
CA VAL A 179 12.50 1.75 -3.61
C VAL A 179 12.22 1.49 -5.08
N ASP A 180 10.98 1.21 -5.47
CA ASP A 180 10.59 0.95 -6.86
C ASP A 180 10.81 2.19 -7.74
N ARG A 181 10.51 3.39 -7.21
CA ARG A 181 10.79 4.66 -7.90
C ARG A 181 12.29 4.92 -8.03
N LEU A 182 13.09 4.55 -7.03
CA LEU A 182 14.55 4.63 -7.08
C LEU A 182 15.13 3.64 -8.11
N LEU A 183 14.65 2.39 -8.15
CA LEU A 183 15.04 1.38 -9.14
C LEU A 183 14.71 1.83 -10.57
N LEU A 184 13.53 2.42 -10.80
CA LEU A 184 13.17 2.97 -12.10
C LEU A 184 14.06 4.16 -12.52
N THR A 185 14.45 4.99 -11.55
CA THR A 185 15.35 6.12 -11.79
C THR A 185 16.77 5.66 -12.13
N LEU A 186 17.23 4.59 -11.47
CA LEU A 186 18.53 3.97 -11.74
C LEU A 186 18.57 3.33 -13.13
N ALA A 187 17.55 2.55 -13.50
CA ALA A 187 17.46 1.93 -14.83
C ALA A 187 17.49 2.97 -15.96
N LYS A 188 16.83 4.11 -15.78
CA LYS A 188 16.86 5.22 -16.75
C LYS A 188 18.23 5.89 -16.85
N ALA A 189 18.98 5.94 -15.76
CA ALA A 189 20.35 6.45 -15.78
C ALA A 189 21.32 5.49 -16.49
N GLU A 190 21.14 4.18 -16.33
CA GLU A 190 21.92 3.16 -17.04
C GLU A 190 21.67 3.19 -18.57
N GLU A 191 20.42 3.43 -18.99
CA GLU A 191 20.07 3.61 -20.40
C GLU A 191 20.72 4.86 -21.02
N ASP A 192 20.75 5.97 -20.28
CA ASP A 192 21.47 7.19 -20.70
C ASP A 192 22.97 6.93 -20.82
N GLU A 193 23.57 6.13 -19.92
CA GLU A 193 24.99 5.77 -19.98
C GLU A 193 25.31 4.91 -21.22
N SER A 194 24.45 3.95 -21.54
CA SER A 194 24.58 3.15 -22.77
C SER A 194 24.49 4.03 -24.02
N SER A 195 23.59 5.02 -24.01
CA SER A 195 23.45 6.01 -25.08
C SER A 195 24.72 6.87 -25.22
N LEU A 196 25.31 7.31 -24.11
CA LEU A 196 26.58 8.04 -24.08
C LEU A 196 27.73 7.21 -24.65
N LYS A 197 27.86 5.93 -24.27
CA LYS A 197 28.88 5.01 -24.83
C LYS A 197 28.76 4.90 -26.36
N THR A 198 27.53 4.83 -26.86
CA THR A 198 27.25 4.75 -28.30
C THR A 198 27.64 6.04 -29.02
N LEU A 199 27.33 7.21 -28.43
CA LEU A 199 27.74 8.51 -28.98
C LEU A 199 29.26 8.70 -29.00
N VAL A 200 29.96 8.26 -27.95
CA VAL A 200 31.44 8.29 -27.89
C VAL A 200 32.05 7.38 -28.95
N GLN A 201 31.49 6.18 -29.17
CA GLN A 201 31.92 5.30 -30.25
C GLN A 201 31.70 5.92 -31.63
N SER A 202 30.55 6.58 -31.85
CA SER A 202 30.26 7.32 -33.08
C SER A 202 31.29 8.43 -33.32
N LEU A 203 31.61 9.23 -32.30
CA LEU A 203 32.64 10.28 -32.39
C LEU A 203 34.01 9.70 -32.77
N ASN A 204 34.40 8.57 -32.16
CA ASN A 204 35.68 7.92 -32.47
C ASN A 204 35.72 7.39 -33.93
N GLN A 205 34.59 6.89 -34.43
CA GLN A 205 34.45 6.50 -35.84
C GLN A 205 34.54 7.71 -36.79
N THR A 206 33.92 8.84 -36.44
CA THR A 206 34.03 10.09 -37.21
C THR A 206 35.47 10.60 -37.27
N LEU A 207 36.18 10.59 -36.14
CA LEU A 207 37.60 11.00 -36.07
C LEU A 207 38.55 10.09 -36.84
N SER A 208 38.15 8.84 -37.07
CA SER A 208 38.93 7.85 -37.85
C SER A 208 38.78 8.02 -39.37
N GLN A 209 37.89 8.89 -39.84
CA GLN A 209 37.68 9.14 -41.27
C GLN A 209 38.72 10.13 -41.81
N PRO A 210 39.29 9.92 -43.02
CA PRO A 210 40.36 10.77 -43.55
C PRO A 210 39.92 12.21 -43.93
N ASN A 211 38.61 12.48 -44.05
CA ASN A 211 38.05 13.79 -44.43
C ASN A 211 36.86 14.19 -43.52
N TYR A 212 37.02 14.15 -42.20
CA TYR A 212 35.96 14.58 -41.28
C TYR A 212 35.70 16.09 -41.37
N GLN A 213 34.43 16.52 -41.30
CA GLN A 213 34.07 17.93 -41.23
C GLN A 213 34.04 18.41 -39.76
N THR A 214 34.54 19.61 -39.51
CA THR A 214 34.51 20.25 -38.18
C THR A 214 33.09 20.47 -37.66
N ALA A 215 32.10 20.63 -38.54
CA ALA A 215 30.68 20.75 -38.17
C ALA A 215 30.13 19.47 -37.53
N ASP A 216 30.49 18.29 -38.07
CA ASP A 216 30.05 16.99 -37.53
C ASP A 216 30.62 16.74 -36.14
N LEU A 217 31.88 17.15 -35.92
CA LEU A 217 32.52 17.08 -34.60
C LEU A 217 31.84 18.00 -33.58
N GLN A 218 31.48 19.22 -33.98
CA GLN A 218 30.77 20.16 -33.10
C GLN A 218 29.37 19.65 -32.74
N GLN A 219 28.65 19.06 -33.69
CA GLN A 219 27.35 18.46 -33.44
C GLN A 219 27.44 17.28 -32.46
N ASN A 220 28.38 16.36 -32.69
CA ASN A 220 28.60 15.21 -31.80
C ASN A 220 29.04 15.64 -30.40
N LEU A 221 29.92 16.64 -30.28
CA LEU A 221 30.32 17.22 -28.99
C LEU A 221 29.13 17.83 -28.25
N GLY A 222 28.27 18.58 -28.94
CA GLY A 222 27.06 19.15 -28.35
C GLY A 222 26.07 18.08 -27.87
N SER A 223 25.87 17.02 -28.64
CA SER A 223 25.02 15.89 -28.25
C SER A 223 25.56 15.17 -27.01
N ILE A 224 26.87 14.96 -26.92
CA ILE A 224 27.52 14.34 -25.75
C ILE A 224 27.39 15.24 -24.51
N GLN A 225 27.62 16.55 -24.64
CA GLN A 225 27.50 17.49 -23.52
C GLN A 225 26.08 17.53 -22.94
N ASN A 226 25.06 17.56 -23.80
CA ASN A 226 23.67 17.55 -23.37
C ASN A 226 23.27 16.23 -22.70
N ALA A 227 23.71 15.09 -23.24
CA ALA A 227 23.45 13.78 -22.68
C ALA A 227 24.15 13.60 -21.31
N LEU A 228 25.39 14.09 -21.17
CA LEU A 228 26.15 14.05 -19.92
C LEU A 228 25.47 14.87 -18.83
N GLN A 229 25.08 16.11 -19.13
CA GLN A 229 24.42 17.00 -18.18
C GLN A 229 23.06 16.44 -17.70
N SER A 230 22.32 15.80 -18.61
CA SER A 230 21.06 15.10 -18.30
C SER A 230 21.27 13.91 -17.37
N SER A 231 22.28 13.07 -17.66
CA SER A 231 22.63 11.90 -16.84
C SER A 231 23.11 12.31 -15.43
N GLU A 232 23.99 13.30 -15.34
CA GLU A 232 24.49 13.83 -14.06
C GLU A 232 23.36 14.38 -13.18
N SER A 233 22.41 15.12 -13.78
CA SER A 233 21.25 15.67 -13.08
C SER A 233 20.35 14.55 -12.53
N LYS A 234 20.08 13.50 -13.31
CA LYS A 234 19.30 12.34 -12.87
C LYS A 234 20.00 11.59 -11.74
N ARG A 235 21.33 11.42 -11.85
CA ARG A 235 22.14 10.76 -10.80
C ARG A 235 22.15 11.55 -9.49
N ARG A 236 22.27 12.87 -9.56
CA ARG A 236 22.22 13.74 -8.38
C ARG A 236 20.90 13.62 -7.65
N VAL A 237 19.78 13.66 -8.38
CA VAL A 237 18.44 13.46 -7.82
C VAL A 237 18.27 12.07 -7.19
N ALA A 238 18.91 11.04 -7.73
CA ALA A 238 18.91 9.70 -7.13
C ALA A 238 19.73 9.65 -5.83
N GLN A 239 20.89 10.32 -5.78
CA GLN A 239 21.74 10.39 -4.57
C GLN A 239 21.06 11.19 -3.44
N GLU A 240 20.49 12.36 -3.74
CA GLU A 240 19.75 13.18 -2.77
C GLU A 240 18.52 12.47 -2.17
N LYS A 241 17.96 11.47 -2.87
CA LYS A 241 16.83 10.66 -2.39
C LYS A 241 17.26 9.40 -1.64
N LEU A 242 18.54 9.05 -1.69
CA LEU A 242 19.11 7.89 -1.00
C LEU A 242 19.63 8.26 0.40
N GLU A 243 20.10 9.50 0.57
CA GLU A 243 20.50 10.12 1.85
C GLU A 243 19.28 10.46 2.74
#